data_AF-A0A9X2HBQ3-F1
#
_entry.id   AF-A0A9X2HBQ3-F1
#
_cell.length_a   1.000
_cell.length_b   1.000
_cell.length_c   1.000
_cell.angle_alpha   90.00
_cell.angle_beta   90.00
_cell.angle_gamma   90.00
#
_symmetry.space_group_name_H-M   'P 1'
#
loop_
_entity.id
_entity.type
_entity.pdbx_description
1 polymer ?
#
loop_
_entity_poly.entity_id
_entity_poly.type
_entity_poly.pdbx_seq_one_letter_code
_entity_poly.pdbx_strand_id
1 'polypeptide(L)'
;MEAEMNLLWEVALPEFLFVTVILGGGGAWMIGRSTALTWSGWGVMAFYVLLLTFAVRFIHFSLFGGSFFLPLSTLGVALYYAVIDYIVLFALAAGGRSYMRNRQMSRQYGVLRNNPQ
;
A
#
# COMPACT_ATOMS: atom_id res chain seq x y z
N MET A 1 2.22 -18.39 -17.75
CA MET A 1 1.30 -19.00 -16.77
C MET A 1 -0.07 -18.40 -17.04
N GLU A 2 -1.13 -19.19 -17.05
CA GLU A 2 -2.48 -18.68 -17.34
C GLU A 2 -2.94 -17.78 -16.19
N ALA A 3 -3.52 -16.63 -16.53
CA ALA A 3 -4.11 -15.71 -15.55
C ALA A 3 -5.40 -16.34 -14.98
N GLU A 4 -5.42 -16.64 -13.69
CA GLU A 4 -6.61 -17.14 -13.01
C GLU A 4 -7.43 -15.96 -12.46
N MET A 5 -8.59 -15.71 -13.08
CA MET A 5 -9.52 -14.70 -12.59
C MET A 5 -10.20 -15.18 -11.29
N ASN A 6 -9.60 -14.85 -10.15
CA ASN A 6 -10.17 -15.09 -8.83
C ASN A 6 -10.83 -13.82 -8.27
N LEU A 7 -11.63 -14.00 -7.22
CA LEU A 7 -12.38 -12.92 -6.55
C LEU A 7 -11.47 -11.78 -6.07
N LEU A 8 -10.23 -12.10 -5.69
CA LEU A 8 -9.30 -11.19 -5.02
C LEU A 8 -8.10 -10.79 -5.89
N TRP A 9 -7.73 -11.59 -6.90
CA TRP A 9 -6.56 -11.36 -7.75
C TRP A 9 -6.77 -11.98 -9.15
N GLU A 10 -6.09 -11.41 -10.14
CA GLU A 10 -6.15 -11.82 -11.55
C GLU A 10 -4.92 -12.62 -12.00
N VAL A 11 -3.82 -12.51 -11.25
CA VAL A 11 -2.51 -13.10 -11.53
C VAL A 11 -2.26 -14.31 -10.64
N ALA A 12 -1.26 -15.15 -10.94
CA ALA A 12 -0.99 -16.31 -10.11
C ALA A 12 -0.66 -15.90 -8.66
N LEU A 13 -1.07 -16.71 -7.68
CA LEU A 13 -0.89 -16.41 -6.24
C LEU A 13 0.55 -16.00 -5.87
N PRO A 14 1.62 -16.66 -6.38
CA PRO A 14 3.00 -16.25 -6.11
C PRO A 14 3.33 -14.84 -6.64
N GLU A 15 2.78 -14.46 -7.79
CA GLU A 15 2.99 -13.16 -8.44
C GLU A 15 2.32 -12.07 -7.62
N PHE A 16 1.09 -12.33 -7.14
CA PHE A 16 0.38 -11.46 -6.21
C PHE A 16 1.16 -11.27 -4.90
N LEU A 17 1.64 -12.35 -4.27
CA LEU A 17 2.43 -12.26 -3.04
C LEU A 17 3.73 -11.47 -3.25
N PHE A 18 4.46 -11.74 -4.33
CA PHE A 18 5.73 -11.08 -4.58
C PHE A 18 5.56 -9.58 -4.87
N VAL A 19 4.69 -9.23 -5.82
CA VAL A 19 4.53 -7.83 -6.25
C VAL A 19 3.71 -7.03 -5.24
N THR A 20 2.56 -7.53 -4.80
CA THR A 20 1.65 -6.74 -3.97
C THR A 20 2.09 -6.74 -2.52
N VAL A 21 2.47 -7.90 -1.96
CA VAL A 21 2.80 -7.98 -0.52
C VAL A 21 4.24 -7.57 -0.23
N ILE A 22 5.23 -8.05 -1.01
CA ILE A 22 6.64 -7.73 -0.74
C ILE A 22 6.99 -6.33 -1.28
N LEU A 23 6.86 -6.11 -2.60
CA LEU A 23 7.27 -4.83 -3.21
C LEU A 23 6.29 -3.71 -2.87
N GLY A 24 5.00 -3.91 -3.16
CA GLY A 24 3.93 -2.96 -2.86
C GLY A 24 3.79 -2.72 -1.37
N GLY A 25 3.69 -3.80 -0.58
CA GLY A 25 3.54 -3.70 0.86
C GLY A 25 4.73 -3.07 1.56
N GLY A 26 5.97 -3.37 1.13
CA GLY A 26 7.17 -2.69 1.60
C GLY A 26 7.14 -1.19 1.29
N GLY A 27 6.76 -0.81 0.06
CA GLY A 27 6.56 0.58 -0.33
C GLY A 27 5.49 1.28 0.51
N ALA A 28 4.34 0.65 0.69
CA ALA A 28 3.23 1.17 1.47
C ALA A 28 3.61 1.40 2.93
N TRP A 29 4.31 0.44 3.55
CA TRP A 29 4.84 0.59 4.90
C TRP A 29 5.78 1.80 5.02
N MET A 30 6.68 1.98 4.04
CA MET A 30 7.58 3.14 4.01
C MET A 30 6.82 4.46 3.84
N ILE A 31 5.77 4.51 3.02
CA ILE A 31 4.87 5.66 2.88
C ILE A 31 4.21 5.97 4.24
N GLY A 32 3.62 4.97 4.88
CA GLY A 32 3.01 5.10 6.21
C GLY A 32 3.99 5.64 7.26
N ARG A 33 5.21 5.10 7.29
CA ARG A 33 6.28 5.56 8.17
C ARG A 33 6.72 6.99 7.86
N SER A 34 6.92 7.34 6.59
CA SER A 34 7.35 8.70 6.19
C SER A 34 6.31 9.76 6.58
N THR A 35 5.02 9.43 6.41
CA THR A 35 3.91 10.34 6.75
C THR A 35 3.76 10.51 8.26
N ALA A 36 4.02 9.47 9.06
CA ALA A 36 4.09 9.56 10.53
C ALA A 36 5.29 10.39 11.02
N LEU A 37 6.45 10.26 10.37
CA LEU A 37 7.66 11.01 10.73
C LEU A 37 7.50 12.52 10.50
N THR A 38 6.83 12.88 9.41
CA THR A 38 6.58 14.28 9.01
C THR A 38 5.33 14.88 9.65
N TRP A 39 4.58 14.13 10.46
CA TRP A 39 3.31 14.56 11.05
C TRP A 39 2.24 14.97 10.00
N SER A 40 2.42 14.55 8.74
CA SER A 40 1.50 14.86 7.64
C SER A 40 0.11 14.23 7.83
N GLY A 41 -0.93 14.81 7.24
CA GLY A 41 -2.32 14.31 7.35
C GLY A 41 -2.56 12.95 6.66
N TRP A 42 -3.71 12.34 6.92
CA TRP A 42 -4.12 11.07 6.29
C TRP A 42 -4.33 11.19 4.78
N GLY A 43 -4.78 12.36 4.29
CA GLY A 43 -4.97 12.61 2.86
C GLY A 43 -3.67 12.53 2.05
N VAL A 44 -2.55 13.00 2.59
CA VAL A 44 -1.23 12.89 1.93
C VAL A 44 -0.81 11.42 1.80
N MET A 45 -1.04 10.63 2.84
CA MET A 45 -0.78 9.19 2.81
C MET A 45 -1.66 8.49 1.76
N ALA A 46 -2.96 8.78 1.75
CA ALA A 46 -3.91 8.23 0.77
C ALA A 46 -3.46 8.53 -0.66
N PHE A 47 -3.04 9.76 -0.94
CA PHE A 47 -2.54 10.17 -2.25
C PHE A 47 -1.27 9.39 -2.66
N TYR A 48 -0.29 9.25 -1.77
CA TYR A 48 0.91 8.48 -2.07
C TYR A 48 0.65 6.98 -2.26
N VAL A 49 -0.25 6.40 -1.46
CA VAL A 49 -0.67 5.00 -1.65
C VAL A 49 -1.38 4.83 -2.99
N LEU A 50 -2.21 5.81 -3.41
CA LEU A 50 -2.87 5.78 -4.70
C LEU A 50 -1.85 5.73 -5.84
N LEU A 51 -0.82 6.59 -5.81
CA LEU A 51 0.27 6.56 -6.79
C LEU A 51 1.03 5.21 -6.77
N LEU A 52 1.26 4.65 -5.57
CA LEU A 52 1.89 3.34 -5.44
C LEU A 52 1.02 2.22 -6.03
N THR A 53 -0.30 2.26 -5.87
CA THR A 53 -1.22 1.31 -6.51
C THR A 53 -1.08 1.35 -8.02
N PHE A 54 -1.00 2.53 -8.63
CA PHE A 54 -0.75 2.65 -10.08
C PHE A 54 0.56 1.98 -10.49
N ALA A 55 1.64 2.18 -9.72
CA ALA A 55 2.94 1.56 -10.00
C ALA A 55 2.88 0.03 -9.86
N VAL A 56 2.24 -0.49 -8.81
CA VAL A 56 2.08 -1.94 -8.58
C VAL A 56 1.25 -2.59 -9.69
N ARG A 57 0.14 -1.96 -10.10
CA ARG A 57 -0.67 -2.47 -11.22
C ARG A 57 0.09 -2.45 -12.55
N PHE A 58 0.93 -1.44 -12.76
CA PHE A 58 1.78 -1.41 -13.96
C PHE A 58 2.76 -2.58 -14.00
N ILE A 59 3.31 -3.00 -12.85
CA ILE A 59 4.16 -4.19 -12.76
C ILE A 59 3.35 -5.46 -13.06
N HIS A 60 2.15 -5.60 -12.49
CA HIS A 60 1.24 -6.72 -12.78
C HIS A 60 0.90 -6.84 -14.27
N PHE A 61 0.63 -5.71 -14.93
CA PHE A 61 0.43 -5.67 -16.37
C PHE A 61 1.69 -6.05 -17.15
N SER A 62 2.83 -5.44 -16.84
CA SER A 62 4.05 -5.56 -17.66
C SER A 62 4.73 -6.91 -17.54
N LEU A 63 4.75 -7.49 -16.33
CA LEU A 63 5.47 -8.75 -16.06
C LEU A 63 4.55 -9.97 -16.20
N PHE A 64 3.26 -9.82 -15.91
CA PHE A 64 2.34 -10.95 -15.75
C PHE A 64 1.08 -10.85 -16.64
N GLY A 65 0.96 -9.81 -17.46
CA GLY A 65 -0.15 -9.65 -18.39
C GLY A 65 -1.50 -9.36 -17.72
N GLY A 66 -1.52 -8.91 -16.47
CA GLY A 66 -2.76 -8.55 -15.77
C GLY A 66 -3.46 -7.32 -16.36
N SER A 67 -4.74 -7.11 -16.04
CA SER A 67 -5.50 -5.97 -16.55
C SER A 67 -4.91 -4.62 -16.13
N PHE A 68 -4.79 -3.71 -17.10
CA PHE A 68 -4.44 -2.32 -16.85
C PHE A 68 -5.60 -1.39 -17.23
N PHE A 69 -5.49 -0.11 -16.84
CA PHE A 69 -6.54 0.90 -17.07
C PHE A 69 -6.84 1.17 -18.56
N LEU A 70 -6.03 0.62 -19.47
CA LEU A 70 -6.17 0.70 -20.92
C LEU A 70 -6.13 -0.73 -21.48
N PRO A 71 -6.99 -1.09 -22.46
CA PRO A 71 -7.98 -0.26 -23.16
C PRO A 71 -9.25 0.08 -22.33
N LEU A 72 -10.04 1.09 -22.74
CA LEU A 72 -11.26 1.51 -22.01
C LEU A 72 -12.32 0.40 -21.84
N SER A 73 -12.28 -0.65 -22.68
CA SER A 73 -13.17 -1.81 -22.57
C SER A 73 -12.94 -2.64 -21.31
N THR A 74 -11.71 -2.70 -20.80
CA THR A 74 -11.34 -3.47 -19.60
C THR A 74 -11.30 -2.60 -18.34
N LEU A 75 -11.68 -1.32 -18.44
CA LEU A 75 -11.56 -0.34 -17.37
C LEU A 75 -12.37 -0.72 -16.11
N GLY A 76 -13.54 -1.34 -16.28
CA GLY A 76 -14.35 -1.80 -15.14
C GLY A 76 -13.65 -2.87 -14.30
N VAL A 77 -13.05 -3.86 -14.95
CA VAL A 77 -12.28 -4.94 -14.29
C VAL A 77 -10.99 -4.37 -13.68
N ALA A 78 -10.30 -3.50 -14.42
CA ALA A 78 -9.08 -2.86 -13.94
C ALA A 78 -9.32 -1.99 -12.70
N LEU A 79 -10.44 -1.26 -12.63
CA LEU A 79 -10.81 -0.47 -11.46
C LEU A 79 -11.15 -1.36 -10.26
N TYR A 80 -11.88 -2.46 -10.45
CA TYR A 80 -12.22 -3.39 -9.37
C TYR A 80 -10.96 -3.90 -8.66
N TYR A 81 -10.01 -4.46 -9.42
CA TYR A 81 -8.77 -4.94 -8.85
C TYR A 81 -7.86 -3.81 -8.34
N ALA A 82 -7.89 -2.62 -8.96
CA ALA A 82 -7.16 -1.45 -8.45
C ALA A 82 -7.66 -1.00 -7.08
N VAL A 83 -8.98 -1.07 -6.83
CA VAL A 83 -9.56 -0.74 -5.52
C VAL A 83 -9.12 -1.77 -4.47
N ILE A 84 -9.09 -3.06 -4.81
CA ILE A 84 -8.60 -4.10 -3.91
C ILE A 84 -7.12 -3.86 -3.56
N ASP A 85 -6.27 -3.69 -4.57
CA ASP A 85 -4.84 -3.40 -4.38
C ASP A 85 -4.64 -2.15 -3.51
N TYR A 86 -5.42 -1.09 -3.78
CA TYR A 86 -5.38 0.13 -2.99
C TYR A 86 -5.76 -0.10 -1.52
N ILE A 87 -6.83 -0.85 -1.23
CA ILE A 87 -7.25 -1.15 0.15
C ILE A 87 -6.17 -1.94 0.88
N VAL A 88 -5.59 -2.96 0.23
CA VAL A 88 -4.52 -3.78 0.83
C VAL A 88 -3.29 -2.92 1.14
N LEU A 89 -2.83 -2.13 0.17
CA LEU A 89 -1.68 -1.24 0.35
C LEU A 89 -1.96 -0.15 1.40
N PHE A 90 -3.19 0.40 1.42
CA PHE A 90 -3.57 1.40 2.41
C PHE A 90 -3.58 0.82 3.82
N ALA A 91 -4.05 -0.40 4.02
CA ALA A 91 -4.00 -1.09 5.30
C ALA A 91 -2.56 -1.29 5.78
N LEU A 92 -1.64 -1.69 4.88
CA LEU A 92 -0.23 -1.83 5.19
C LEU A 92 0.44 -0.49 5.53
N ALA A 93 0.11 0.58 4.80
CA ALA A 93 0.56 1.93 5.11
C ALA A 93 0.03 2.42 6.45
N ALA A 94 -1.25 2.20 6.75
CA ALA A 94 -1.86 2.53 8.02
C ALA A 94 -1.19 1.77 9.19
N GLY A 95 -0.85 0.50 8.99
CA GLY A 95 -0.05 -0.29 9.94
C GLY A 95 1.31 0.35 10.21
N GLY A 96 2.07 0.69 9.17
CA GLY A 96 3.38 1.35 9.30
C GLY A 96 3.30 2.72 9.97
N ARG A 97 2.25 3.50 9.65
CA ARG A 97 1.98 4.79 10.27
C ARG A 97 1.68 4.65 11.77
N SER A 98 0.80 3.72 12.12
CA SER A 98 0.36 3.48 13.50
C SER A 98 1.51 3.01 14.39
N TYR A 99 2.33 2.09 13.88
CA TYR A 99 3.55 1.63 14.55
C TYR A 99 4.51 2.79 14.87
N MET A 100 4.74 3.68 13.91
CA MET A 100 5.63 4.82 14.08
C MET A 100 5.08 5.88 15.03
N ARG A 101 3.78 6.19 14.94
CA ARG A 101 3.11 7.13 15.84
C ARG A 101 3.17 6.67 17.29
N ASN A 102 2.92 5.40 17.55
CA ASN A 102 3.00 4.82 18.89
C ASN A 102 4.42 4.94 19.47
N ARG A 103 5.45 4.68 18.66
CA ARG A 103 6.85 4.81 19.07
C ARG A 103 7.26 6.26 19.36
N GLN A 104 6.77 7.21 18.56
CA GLN A 104 7.02 8.63 18.76
C GLN A 104 6.41 9.11 20.09
N MET A 105 5.17 8.72 20.40
CA MET A 105 4.52 9.06 21.67
C MET A 105 5.27 8.46 22.87
N SER A 106 5.65 7.17 22.81
CA SER A 106 6.42 6.53 23.88
C SER A 106 7.75 7.25 24.18
N ARG A 107 8.47 7.69 23.14
CA ARG A 107 9.73 8.43 23.31
C ARG A 107 9.52 9.82 23.92
N GLN A 108 8.55 10.57 23.42
CA GLN A 108 8.31 11.94 23.86
C GLN A 108 7.77 12.01 25.29
N TYR A 109 6.87 11.10 25.68
CA TYR A 109 6.35 11.04 27.05
C TYR A 109 7.27 10.31 28.02
N GLY A 110 8.15 9.41 27.54
CA GLY A 110 9.18 8.78 28.38
C GLY A 110 10.18 9.79 28.95
N VAL A 111 10.56 10.79 28.16
CA VAL A 111 11.43 11.89 28.63
C VAL A 111 10.71 12.78 29.66
N LEU A 112 9.45 13.13 29.41
CA LEU A 112 8.65 13.92 30.36
C LEU A 112 8.42 13.21 31.70
N ARG A 113 8.28 11.88 31.69
CA ARG A 113 8.09 11.08 32.91
C ARG A 113 9.35 10.97 33.76
N ASN A 114 10.54 10.97 33.15
CA ASN A 114 11.82 10.74 33.84
C ASN A 114 12.47 12.02 34.40
N ASN A 115 11.85 13.20 34.23
CA ASN A 115 12.24 14.43 34.92
C ASN A 115 11.23 14.71 36.05
N PRO A 116 11.41 14.15 37.26
CA PRO A 116 10.67 14.63 38.42
C PRO A 116 11.10 16.07 38.71
N GLN A 117 10.11 16.96 38.87
CA GLN A 117 10.29 18.29 39.46
C GLN A 117 10.65 18.13 40.94
#